data_AF-A0A357ZDN5-F1
#
_entry.id   AF-A0A357ZDN5-F1
#
_cell.length_a   1.000
_cell.length_b   1.000
_cell.length_c   1.000
_cell.angle_alpha   90.00
_cell.angle_beta   90.00
_cell.angle_gamma   90.00
#
_symmetry.space_group_name_H-M   'P 1'
#
loop_
_entity.id
_entity.type
_entity.pdbx_description
1 polymer ?
#
loop_
_entity_poly.entity_id
_entity_poly.type
_entity_poly.pdbx_seq_one_letter_code
_entity_poly.pdbx_strand_id
1 'polypeptide(L)'
;MKVKKPGALTISATLNGLVLLMMSPVMFCMHLLGSLCAEVLALIVGRSYEKSGVAQLAATLYIPLTLPFTIIFSMWLTGTSLNDLAGDPMMALIVTAGTIILSIAGGFAGRTVGKELQKAGKLK
;
A
#
# COMPACT_ATOMS: atom_id res chain seq x y z
N MET A 1 -13.00 -0.01 -4.48
CA MET A 1 -12.88 -1.39 -3.98
C MET A 1 -14.27 -1.99 -3.85
N LYS A 2 -14.45 -3.24 -4.27
CA LYS A 2 -15.73 -3.98 -4.17
C LYS A 2 -16.09 -4.34 -2.73
N VAL A 3 -15.13 -4.81 -1.95
CA VAL A 3 -15.36 -5.22 -0.56
C VAL A 3 -15.06 -4.05 0.35
N LYS A 4 -16.10 -3.36 0.81
CA LYS A 4 -16.02 -2.27 1.80
C LYS A 4 -16.08 -2.84 3.23
N LYS A 5 -15.28 -3.86 3.51
CA LYS A 5 -15.22 -4.49 4.83
C LYS A 5 -13.84 -4.27 5.44
N PRO A 6 -13.74 -4.08 6.77
CA PRO A 6 -12.46 -4.24 7.46
C PRO A 6 -11.89 -5.63 7.14
N GLY A 7 -10.58 -5.73 6.96
CA GLY A 7 -9.84 -6.93 6.58
C GLY A 7 -9.63 -7.11 5.08
N ALA A 8 -10.39 -6.40 4.22
CA ALA A 8 -10.32 -6.65 2.78
C ALA A 8 -8.98 -6.23 2.16
N LEU A 9 -8.38 -5.13 2.65
CA LEU A 9 -7.09 -4.68 2.15
C LEU A 9 -6.00 -5.63 2.60
N THR A 10 -5.95 -5.97 3.90
CA THR A 10 -4.95 -6.89 4.45
C THR A 10 -5.03 -8.27 3.81
N ILE A 11 -6.22 -8.85 3.62
CA ILE A 11 -6.36 -10.17 2.96
C ILE A 11 -5.88 -10.11 1.51
N SER A 12 -6.30 -9.10 0.75
CA SER A 12 -5.88 -8.97 -0.66
C SER A 12 -4.37 -8.73 -0.80
N ALA A 13 -3.80 -7.91 0.08
CA ALA A 13 -2.37 -7.64 0.12
C ALA A 13 -1.57 -8.84 0.62
N THR A 14 -2.11 -9.66 1.52
CA THR A 14 -1.48 -10.91 1.98
C THR A 14 -1.44 -11.93 0.86
N LEU A 15 -2.53 -12.10 0.10
CA LEU A 15 -2.56 -13.00 -1.05
C LEU A 15 -1.60 -12.54 -2.15
N ASN A 16 -1.55 -11.23 -2.44
CA ASN A 16 -0.55 -10.68 -3.35
C ASN A 16 0.87 -10.90 -2.80
N GLY A 17 1.07 -10.60 -1.52
CA GLY A 17 2.32 -10.79 -0.82
C GLY A 17 2.79 -12.25 -0.84
N LEU A 18 1.90 -13.23 -0.79
CA LEU A 18 2.25 -14.65 -0.85
C LEU A 18 2.91 -15.02 -2.18
N VAL A 19 2.54 -14.34 -3.27
CA VAL A 19 3.23 -14.46 -4.56
C VAL A 19 4.62 -13.82 -4.47
N LEU A 20 4.72 -12.64 -3.85
CA LEU A 20 6.01 -11.99 -3.61
C LEU A 20 6.93 -12.79 -2.68
N LEU A 21 6.37 -13.59 -1.76
CA LEU A 21 7.13 -14.46 -0.85
C LEU A 21 8.01 -15.45 -1.62
N MET A 22 7.54 -15.93 -2.78
CA MET A 22 8.32 -16.81 -3.65
C MET A 22 9.52 -16.11 -4.29
N MET A 23 9.50 -14.77 -4.38
CA MET A 23 10.61 -13.97 -4.92
C MET A 23 11.54 -13.44 -3.82
N SER A 24 10.99 -12.91 -2.73
CA SER A 24 11.75 -12.37 -1.61
C SER A 24 10.91 -12.38 -0.33
N PRO A 25 11.38 -13.07 0.74
CA PRO A 25 10.72 -13.07 2.03
C PRO A 25 10.59 -11.68 2.66
N VAL A 26 11.56 -10.79 2.41
CA VAL A 26 11.56 -9.43 2.95
C VAL A 26 10.44 -8.59 2.34
N MET A 27 10.20 -8.71 1.03
CA MET A 27 9.12 -7.98 0.37
C MET A 27 7.74 -8.41 0.88
N PHE A 28 7.56 -9.70 1.17
CA PHE A 28 6.31 -10.19 1.79
C PHE A 28 6.03 -9.51 3.13
N CYS A 29 7.02 -9.49 4.04
CA CYS A 29 6.87 -8.87 5.35
C CYS A 29 6.53 -7.37 5.24
N MET A 30 7.19 -6.64 4.32
CA MET A 30 6.94 -5.21 4.11
C MET A 30 5.54 -4.95 3.54
N HIS A 31 5.09 -5.76 2.58
CA HIS A 31 3.73 -5.69 2.03
C HIS A 31 2.67 -5.98 3.10
N LEU A 32 2.90 -7.01 3.92
CA LEU A 32 1.98 -7.40 4.98
C LEU A 32 1.84 -6.29 6.03
N LEU A 33 2.96 -5.80 6.58
CA LEU A 33 3.00 -4.71 7.55
C LEU A 33 2.43 -3.41 6.99
N GLY A 34 2.82 -3.03 5.78
CA GLY A 34 2.29 -1.85 5.10
C GLY A 34 0.78 -1.92 4.91
N SER A 35 0.24 -3.09 4.57
CA SER A 35 -1.20 -3.27 4.37
C SER A 35 -1.97 -3.23 5.68
N LEU A 36 -1.41 -3.83 6.73
CA LEU A 36 -2.00 -3.82 8.07
C LEU A 36 -2.03 -2.40 8.63
N CYS A 37 -0.93 -1.66 8.54
CA CYS A 37 -0.86 -0.27 8.99
C CYS A 37 -1.76 0.65 8.16
N ALA A 38 -1.81 0.50 6.83
CA ALA A 38 -2.70 1.29 5.99
C ALA A 38 -4.18 1.01 6.30
N GLU A 39 -4.53 -0.24 6.60
CA GLU A 39 -5.88 -0.61 6.99
C GLU A 39 -6.25 -0.08 8.38
N VAL A 40 -5.35 -0.19 9.37
CA VAL A 40 -5.54 0.38 10.71
C VAL A 40 -5.70 1.90 10.63
N LEU A 41 -4.86 2.60 9.87
CA LEU A 41 -4.98 4.04 9.67
C LEU A 41 -6.31 4.41 8.99
N ALA A 42 -6.73 3.65 7.98
CA ALA A 42 -8.02 3.86 7.34
C ALA A 42 -9.21 3.62 8.29
N LEU A 43 -9.12 2.62 9.17
CA LEU A 43 -10.14 2.34 10.19
C LEU A 43 -10.18 3.43 11.28
N ILE A 44 -9.04 3.97 11.70
CA ILE A 44 -8.97 5.09 12.65
C ILE A 44 -9.60 6.35 12.05
N VAL A 45 -9.27 6.70 10.80
CA VAL A 45 -9.78 7.90 10.12
C VAL A 45 -11.26 7.76 9.75
N GLY A 46 -11.69 6.57 9.33
CA GLY A 46 -13.04 6.33 8.83
C GLY A 46 -14.06 5.93 9.88
N ARG A 47 -13.64 5.32 11.01
CA ARG A 47 -14.43 4.49 11.96
C ARG A 47 -15.26 3.36 11.33
N SER A 48 -15.71 3.49 10.09
CA SER A 48 -16.38 2.47 9.27
C SER A 48 -15.86 2.54 7.82
N TYR A 49 -15.58 1.37 7.25
CA TYR A 49 -15.11 1.19 5.86
C TYR A 49 -16.20 1.47 4.80
N GLU A 50 -17.42 1.83 5.23
CA GLU A 50 -18.59 2.04 4.38
C GLU A 50 -18.47 3.28 3.47
N LYS A 51 -17.74 4.32 3.89
CA LYS A 51 -17.51 5.50 3.06
C LYS A 51 -16.52 5.17 1.94
N SER A 52 -16.95 5.35 0.69
CA SER A 52 -16.14 5.11 -0.52
C SER A 52 -14.79 5.86 -0.54
N GLY A 53 -14.68 6.95 0.21
CA GLY A 53 -13.45 7.71 0.42
C GLY A 53 -12.40 6.96 1.27
N VAL A 54 -12.82 6.22 2.30
CA VAL A 54 -11.91 5.53 3.24
C VAL A 54 -11.16 4.41 2.54
N ALA A 55 -11.83 3.63 1.69
CA ALA A 55 -11.19 2.58 0.91
C ALA A 55 -10.19 3.12 -0.14
N GLN A 56 -10.40 4.34 -0.66
CA GLN A 56 -9.44 4.95 -1.58
C GLN A 56 -8.25 5.53 -0.82
N LEU A 57 -8.50 6.15 0.34
CA LEU A 57 -7.43 6.60 1.24
C LEU A 57 -6.54 5.42 1.65
N ALA A 58 -7.11 4.27 2.01
CA ALA A 58 -6.34 3.08 2.35
C ALA A 58 -5.45 2.60 1.19
N ALA A 59 -5.97 2.55 -0.04
CA ALA A 59 -5.21 2.17 -1.23
C ALA A 59 -4.08 3.15 -1.56
N THR A 60 -4.36 4.44 -1.44
CA THR A 60 -3.39 5.52 -1.72
C THR A 60 -2.37 5.66 -0.60
N LEU A 61 -2.70 5.25 0.63
CA LEU A 61 -1.76 5.31 1.75
C LEU A 61 -0.87 4.08 1.81
N TYR A 62 -1.35 2.94 1.31
CA TYR A 62 -0.62 1.68 1.33
C TYR A 62 0.79 1.76 0.74
N ILE A 63 0.91 2.22 -0.51
CA ILE A 63 2.21 2.27 -1.21
C ILE A 63 3.18 3.29 -0.59
N PRO A 64 2.81 4.55 -0.31
CA PRO A 64 3.73 5.49 0.32
C PRO A 64 4.13 5.05 1.72
N LEU A 65 3.30 4.26 2.42
CA LEU A 65 3.66 3.71 3.73
C LEU A 65 4.68 2.56 3.63
N THR A 66 4.74 1.83 2.51
CA THR A 66 5.75 0.77 2.34
C THR A 66 7.18 1.31 2.28
N LEU A 67 7.40 2.54 1.80
CA LEU A 67 8.73 3.18 1.75
C LEU A 67 9.38 3.35 3.13
N PRO A 68 8.77 4.05 4.11
CA PRO A 68 9.36 4.22 5.42
C PRO A 68 9.51 2.88 6.16
N PHE A 69 8.57 1.95 6.00
CA PHE A 69 8.72 0.60 6.56
C PHE A 69 9.93 -0.13 5.97
N THR A 70 10.14 -0.03 4.66
CA THR A 70 11.29 -0.64 3.99
C THR A 70 12.60 -0.04 4.49
N ILE A 71 12.68 1.29 4.66
CA ILE A 71 13.88 1.95 5.21
C ILE A 71 14.14 1.45 6.63
N ILE A 72 13.16 1.54 7.53
CA ILE A 72 13.31 1.12 8.94
C ILE A 72 13.73 -0.35 9.02
N PHE A 73 13.11 -1.22 8.24
CA PHE A 73 13.42 -2.63 8.26
C PHE A 73 14.79 -2.95 7.65
N SER A 74 15.18 -2.22 6.59
CA SER A 74 16.51 -2.36 5.98
C SER A 74 17.63 -1.89 6.93
N MET A 75 17.39 -0.80 7.66
CA MET A 75 18.30 -0.35 8.73
C MET A 75 18.44 -1.39 9.83
N TRP A 76 17.34 -2.03 10.22
CA TRP A 76 17.36 -3.07 11.25
C TRP A 76 18.10 -4.34 10.81
N LEU A 77 17.93 -4.74 9.54
CA LEU A 77 18.57 -5.94 8.98
C LEU A 77 20.05 -5.74 8.63
N THR A 78 20.41 -4.57 8.12
CA THR A 78 21.72 -4.29 7.53
C THR A 78 22.60 -3.43 8.44
N GLY A 79 22.01 -2.74 9.43
CA GLY A 79 22.72 -1.82 10.32
C GLY A 79 23.17 -0.51 9.67
N THR A 80 22.75 -0.23 8.44
CA THR A 80 23.16 0.95 7.66
C THR A 80 22.42 2.22 8.09
N SER A 81 23.10 3.36 7.96
CA SER A 81 22.55 4.66 8.34
C SER A 81 21.55 5.18 7.29
N LEU A 82 20.72 6.14 7.68
CA LEU A 82 19.66 6.71 6.81
C LEU A 82 20.28 7.40 5.59
N ASN A 83 21.46 7.98 5.76
CA ASN A 83 22.21 8.63 4.70
C ASN A 83 22.80 7.62 3.71
N ASP A 84 23.23 6.45 4.17
CA ASP A 84 23.72 5.39 3.28
C ASP A 84 22.58 4.74 2.46
N LEU A 85 21.40 4.62 3.08
CA LEU A 85 20.20 4.05 2.43
C LEU A 85 19.49 5.03 1.51
N ALA A 86 19.41 6.31 1.89
CA ALA A 86 18.83 7.36 1.06
C ALA A 86 19.77 7.77 -0.08
N GLY A 87 21.08 7.59 0.10
CA GLY A 87 22.09 8.06 -0.84
C GLY A 87 21.99 9.57 -1.03
N ASP A 88 21.64 9.99 -2.24
CA ASP A 88 21.41 11.41 -2.55
C ASP A 88 20.03 11.87 -2.01
N PRO A 89 20.00 12.89 -1.12
CA PRO A 89 18.75 13.35 -0.50
C PRO A 89 17.76 13.95 -1.51
N MET A 90 18.24 14.49 -2.64
CA MET A 90 17.38 15.01 -3.69
C MET A 90 16.70 13.86 -4.45
N MET A 91 17.42 12.76 -4.72
CA MET A 91 16.81 11.56 -5.29
C MET A 91 15.80 10.92 -4.34
N ALA A 92 16.10 10.82 -3.05
CA ALA A 92 15.16 10.29 -2.06
C ALA A 92 13.84 11.09 -2.04
N LEU A 93 13.93 12.42 -2.15
CA LEU A 93 12.79 13.31 -2.19
C LEU A 93 11.98 13.12 -3.48
N ILE A 94 12.63 13.01 -4.64
CA ILE A 94 11.99 12.75 -5.94
C ILE A 94 11.27 11.39 -5.94
N VAL A 95 11.91 10.33 -5.44
CA VAL A 95 11.33 8.98 -5.37
C VAL A 95 10.12 8.96 -4.44
N THR A 96 10.20 9.63 -3.30
CA THR A 96 9.07 9.73 -2.35
C THR A 96 7.90 10.49 -2.98
N ALA A 97 8.17 11.64 -3.61
CA ALA A 97 7.15 12.43 -4.30
C ALA A 97 6.51 11.63 -5.46
N GLY A 98 7.34 10.97 -6.27
CA GLY A 98 6.90 10.09 -7.35
C GLY A 98 6.01 8.97 -6.84
N THR A 99 6.38 8.33 -5.73
CA THR A 99 5.60 7.25 -5.11
C THR A 99 4.23 7.71 -4.64
N ILE A 100 4.15 8.91 -4.04
CA ILE A 100 2.86 9.49 -3.63
C ILE A 100 1.98 9.74 -4.85
N ILE A 101 2.52 10.35 -5.91
CA ILE A 101 1.79 10.63 -7.16
C ILE A 101 1.29 9.34 -7.80
N LEU A 102 2.18 8.34 -7.93
CA LEU A 102 1.85 7.02 -8.47
C LEU A 102 0.80 6.31 -7.63
N SER A 103 0.83 6.43 -6.31
CA SER A 103 -0.16 5.81 -5.44
C SER A 103 -1.55 6.47 -5.56
N ILE A 104 -1.59 7.79 -5.73
CA ILE A 104 -2.84 8.50 -6.05
C ILE A 104 -3.37 8.01 -7.40
N ALA A 105 -2.55 8.03 -8.45
CA ALA A 105 -2.92 7.61 -9.79
C ALA A 105 -3.39 6.15 -9.84
N GLY A 106 -2.68 5.24 -9.18
CA GLY A 106 -3.05 3.82 -9.06
C GLY A 106 -4.38 3.63 -8.32
N GLY A 107 -4.65 4.43 -7.29
CA GLY A 107 -5.94 4.45 -6.61
C GLY A 107 -7.10 4.87 -7.52
N PHE A 108 -6.87 5.82 -8.44
CA PHE A 108 -7.84 6.20 -9.46
C PHE A 108 -8.03 5.11 -10.52
N ALA A 109 -6.95 4.56 -11.05
CA ALA A 109 -7.00 3.47 -12.03
C ALA A 109 -7.76 2.24 -11.49
N GLY A 110 -7.49 1.84 -10.24
CA GLY A 110 -8.19 0.74 -9.58
C GLY A 110 -9.69 0.99 -9.38
N ARG A 111 -10.11 2.26 -9.21
CA ARG A 111 -11.54 2.63 -9.19
C ARG A 111 -12.18 2.50 -10.57
N THR A 112 -11.50 2.95 -11.62
CA THR A 112 -11.99 2.83 -13.00
C THR A 112 -12.18 1.37 -13.39
N VAL A 113 -11.17 0.52 -13.15
CA VAL A 113 -11.26 -0.92 -13.39
C VAL A 113 -12.40 -1.55 -12.60
N GLY A 114 -12.57 -1.18 -11.32
CA GLY A 114 -13.68 -1.67 -10.50
C GLY A 114 -15.05 -1.30 -11.06
N LYS A 115 -15.22 -0.10 -11.62
CA LYS A 115 -16.48 0.34 -12.25
C LYS A 115 -16.76 -0.43 -13.54
N GLU A 116 -15.75 -0.62 -14.39
CA GLU A 116 -15.91 -1.36 -15.64
C GLU A 116 -16.25 -2.83 -15.40
N LEU A 117 -15.62 -3.46 -14.40
CA LEU A 117 -15.93 -4.84 -14.00
C LEU A 117 -17.34 -4.97 -13.39
N GLN A 118 -17.87 -3.92 -12.75
CA GLN A 118 -19.25 -3.87 -12.27
C GLN A 118 -20.25 -3.72 -13.42
N LYS A 119 -19.96 -2.85 -14.40
CA LYS A 119 -20.76 -2.73 -15.63
C LYS A 119 -20.82 -4.04 -16.42
N ALA A 120 -19.71 -4.78 -16.47
CA ALA A 120 -19.64 -6.09 -17.14
C ALA A 120 -20.37 -7.22 -16.39
N GLY A 121 -21.02 -6.94 -15.25
CA GLY A 121 -21.74 -7.93 -14.44
C GLY A 121 -20.85 -8.97 -13.74
N LYS A 122 -19.52 -8.83 -13.84
CA LYS A 122 -18.53 -9.72 -13.19
C LYS A 122 -18.31 -9.34 -11.73
N LEU A 123 -18.65 -8.12 -11.35
CA LEU A 123 -18.75 -7.69 -9.96
C LEU A 123 -20.22 -7.37 -9.64
N LYS A 124 -20.95 -8.35 -9.10
CA LYS A 124 -22.18 -8.10 -8.34
C LYS A 124 -21.85 -7.42 -7.01
#